data_AF-A0A7C1QQ36-F1
#
_entry.id   AF-A0A7C1QQ36-F1
#
_cell.length_a   1.000
_cell.length_b   1.000
_cell.length_c   1.000
_cell.angle_alpha   90.00
_cell.angle_beta   90.00
_cell.angle_gamma   90.00
#
_symmetry.space_group_name_H-M   'P 1'
#
loop_
_entity.id
_entity.type
_entity.pdbx_description
1 polymer ?
#
loop_
_entity_poly.entity_id
_entity_poly.type
_entity_poly.pdbx_seq_one_letter_code
_entity_poly.pdbx_strand_id
1 'polypeptide(L)'
;MNVELRRNLAFIISIPVLIFFAPLLVSSANSQANTAGGLLDPRAQAVDKVVLHDTIATVDNSLPVSHGQETKTGVVTAYSCDGLTTPEEILMNCPSLFSGEPKTADGTAPEPYKTIACDPANMGRTFDLEGVGQVRCTDTGGAIKGAGRFDLYVADVQEARDWGVKRINYQWIGGK
;
A
#
# COMPACT_ATOMS: atom_id res chain seq x y z
N MET A 1 49.13 28.28 -35.53
CA MET A 1 49.39 29.46 -34.68
C MET A 1 48.82 29.15 -33.31
N ASN A 2 49.68 29.21 -32.28
CA ASN A 2 49.39 28.96 -30.86
C ASN A 2 48.45 30.02 -30.25
N VAL A 3 48.08 29.76 -28.98
CA VAL A 3 47.62 30.68 -27.89
C VAL A 3 46.13 30.44 -27.56
N GLU A 4 45.66 30.11 -26.34
CA GLU A 4 46.30 29.90 -25.03
C GLU A 4 45.27 29.36 -24.02
N LEU A 5 45.73 28.51 -23.10
CA LEU A 5 45.06 28.09 -21.87
C LEU A 5 44.65 29.30 -21.01
N ARG A 6 43.46 29.27 -20.37
CA ARG A 6 43.32 29.78 -18.99
C ARG A 6 42.45 28.87 -18.13
N ARG A 7 43.13 28.27 -17.15
CA ARG A 7 42.61 27.58 -15.96
C ARG A 7 42.03 28.66 -15.02
N ASN A 8 40.83 28.45 -14.49
CA ASN A 8 40.39 29.14 -13.28
C ASN A 8 40.34 28.13 -12.13
N LEU A 9 41.37 28.20 -11.28
CA LEU A 9 41.30 27.76 -9.89
C LEU A 9 40.43 28.77 -9.13
N ALA A 10 39.48 28.28 -8.35
CA ALA A 10 39.02 28.99 -7.16
C ALA A 10 38.88 27.98 -6.01
N PHE A 11 39.47 28.40 -4.90
CA PHE A 11 39.78 27.70 -3.66
C PHE A 11 38.64 27.87 -2.64
N ILE A 12 38.33 26.80 -1.87
CA ILE A 12 37.93 26.78 -0.44
C ILE A 12 36.59 27.50 -0.09
N ILE A 13 35.63 26.92 0.65
CA ILE A 13 35.60 26.82 2.12
C ILE A 13 34.63 25.71 2.58
N SER A 14 35.13 24.89 3.50
CA SER A 14 34.45 23.89 4.32
C SER A 14 33.74 24.54 5.52
N ILE A 15 32.45 24.23 5.75
CA ILE A 15 31.81 24.32 7.08
C ILE A 15 30.75 23.21 7.21
N PRO A 16 30.88 22.25 8.13
CA PRO A 16 29.78 21.38 8.52
C PRO A 16 29.04 21.98 9.73
N VAL A 17 27.76 22.32 9.56
CA VAL A 17 26.87 22.64 10.69
C VAL A 17 26.04 21.40 11.00
N LEU A 18 26.48 20.65 12.00
CA LEU A 18 25.74 19.59 12.67
C LEU A 18 24.65 20.23 13.54
N ILE A 19 23.37 20.00 13.20
CA ILE A 19 22.26 20.24 14.12
C ILE A 19 21.69 18.88 14.52
N PHE A 20 21.98 18.50 15.77
CA PHE A 20 21.31 17.43 16.49
C PHE A 20 19.99 17.96 17.05
N PHE A 21 18.86 17.35 16.69
CA PHE A 21 17.64 17.42 17.50
C PHE A 21 17.11 16.00 17.70
N ALA A 22 17.07 15.58 18.96
CA ALA A 22 16.60 14.28 19.42
C ALA A 22 15.07 14.20 19.45
N PRO A 23 14.47 12.99 19.36
CA PRO A 23 13.02 12.80 19.41
C PRO A 23 12.50 12.79 20.86
N LEU A 24 11.39 13.50 21.10
CA LEU A 24 10.61 13.39 22.33
C LEU A 24 9.68 12.18 22.24
N LEU A 25 10.01 11.10 22.97
CA LEU A 25 9.06 10.03 23.29
C LEU A 25 8.09 10.51 24.36
N VAL A 26 6.78 10.43 24.10
CA VAL A 26 5.75 10.40 25.13
C VAL A 26 5.13 9.00 25.11
N SER A 27 5.41 8.25 26.18
CA SER A 27 4.73 7.00 26.52
C SER A 27 3.98 7.25 27.83
N SER A 28 2.69 6.91 27.87
CA SER A 28 2.00 6.64 29.13
C SER A 28 0.92 5.61 28.89
N ALA A 29 1.19 4.41 29.39
CA ALA A 29 0.22 3.36 29.63
C ALA A 29 -0.87 3.85 30.59
N ASN A 30 -2.08 3.30 30.47
CA ASN A 30 -2.93 3.15 31.64
C ASN A 30 -3.44 1.71 31.72
N SER A 31 -3.32 1.16 32.91
CA SER A 31 -3.50 -0.24 33.30
C SER A 31 -4.76 -0.37 34.13
N GLN A 32 -5.04 -1.61 34.54
CA GLN A 32 -6.05 -2.09 35.51
C GLN A 32 -7.40 -2.43 34.87
N ALA A 33 -7.71 -3.70 34.58
CA ALA A 33 -7.87 -4.87 35.47
C ALA A 33 -8.98 -4.67 36.50
N ASN A 34 -10.09 -5.39 36.33
CA ASN A 34 -10.97 -5.78 37.42
C ASN A 34 -11.40 -7.24 37.22
N THR A 35 -10.82 -8.09 38.05
CA THR A 35 -11.15 -9.50 38.24
C THR A 35 -11.76 -9.63 39.63
N ALA A 36 -13.02 -10.04 39.71
CA ALA A 36 -13.67 -10.65 40.87
C ALA A 36 -15.00 -11.26 40.35
N GLY A 37 -15.34 -12.55 40.48
CA GLY A 37 -14.92 -13.54 41.46
C GLY A 37 -15.95 -13.61 42.60
N GLY A 38 -16.92 -14.51 42.50
CA GLY A 38 -17.92 -14.84 43.54
C GLY A 38 -19.15 -15.51 42.92
N LEU A 39 -19.15 -16.83 42.70
CA LEU A 39 -19.45 -17.93 43.63
C LEU A 39 -20.93 -17.99 44.05
N LEU A 40 -21.54 -19.11 43.70
CA LEU A 40 -22.96 -19.47 43.67
C LEU A 40 -23.53 -19.81 45.06
N ASP A 41 -24.79 -19.47 45.31
CA ASP A 41 -25.66 -20.15 46.29
C ASP A 41 -27.03 -20.45 45.65
N PRO A 42 -27.54 -21.70 45.66
CA PRO A 42 -28.81 -22.09 45.09
C PRO A 42 -29.89 -22.29 46.18
N ARG A 43 -30.98 -21.51 46.13
CA ARG A 43 -32.39 -21.85 46.46
C ARG A 43 -33.16 -20.65 47.02
N ALA A 44 -33.98 -20.02 46.19
CA ALA A 44 -35.24 -19.40 46.62
C ALA A 44 -36.21 -19.37 45.44
N GLN A 45 -37.41 -19.90 45.69
CA GLN A 45 -38.49 -20.12 44.73
C GLN A 45 -39.36 -18.87 44.56
N ALA A 46 -40.06 -18.87 43.42
CA ALA A 46 -41.43 -18.39 43.20
C ALA A 46 -41.70 -16.88 43.00
N VAL A 47 -41.96 -16.57 41.71
CA VAL A 47 -43.08 -15.80 41.13
C VAL A 47 -43.52 -14.51 41.82
N ASP A 48 -43.26 -13.38 41.16
CA ASP A 48 -44.30 -12.38 40.95
C ASP A 48 -44.19 -11.75 39.57
N LYS A 49 -45.33 -11.60 38.90
CA LYS A 49 -45.45 -11.25 37.48
C LYS A 49 -45.54 -9.74 37.38
N VAL A 50 -44.41 -9.05 37.46
CA VAL A 50 -44.37 -7.59 37.25
C VAL A 50 -44.43 -7.33 35.74
N VAL A 51 -45.59 -6.81 35.30
CA VAL A 51 -45.77 -6.19 33.99
C VAL A 51 -44.96 -4.89 33.98
N LEU A 52 -43.73 -4.97 33.49
CA LEU A 52 -42.95 -3.79 33.12
C LEU A 52 -43.22 -3.48 31.65
N HIS A 53 -43.97 -2.40 31.41
CA HIS A 53 -43.90 -1.69 30.14
C HIS A 53 -42.55 -0.98 30.11
N ASP A 54 -41.48 -1.72 29.83
CA ASP A 54 -40.17 -1.13 29.62
C ASP A 54 -40.06 -0.67 28.17
N THR A 55 -39.90 0.63 28.08
CA THR A 55 -39.60 1.38 26.86
C THR A 55 -38.33 0.77 26.26
N ILE A 56 -38.43 0.20 25.06
CA ILE A 56 -37.27 -0.22 24.29
C ILE A 56 -36.46 1.04 23.99
N ALA A 57 -35.44 1.32 24.80
CA ALA A 57 -34.34 2.16 24.37
C ALA A 57 -33.72 1.43 23.18
N THR A 58 -34.01 1.91 21.96
CA THR A 58 -33.30 1.52 20.76
C THR A 58 -31.82 1.79 21.02
N VAL A 59 -31.06 0.74 21.29
CA VAL A 59 -29.61 0.80 21.23
C VAL A 59 -29.29 1.13 19.78
N ASP A 60 -28.94 2.39 19.55
CA ASP A 60 -28.43 2.85 18.28
C ASP A 60 -27.08 2.15 18.03
N ASN A 61 -27.15 1.03 17.31
CA ASN A 61 -25.98 0.32 16.80
C ASN A 61 -25.37 1.04 15.58
N SER A 62 -25.33 2.38 15.56
CA SER A 62 -24.64 3.17 14.54
C SER A 62 -23.13 3.31 14.81
N LEU A 63 -22.51 2.36 15.52
CA LEU A 63 -21.06 2.20 15.43
C LEU A 63 -20.76 1.56 14.07
N PRO A 64 -19.94 2.20 13.21
CA PRO A 64 -19.58 1.60 11.94
C PRO A 64 -18.89 0.26 12.22
N VAL A 65 -19.46 -0.82 11.70
CA VAL A 65 -18.79 -2.12 11.64
C VAL A 65 -17.53 -1.91 10.81
N SER A 66 -16.39 -1.69 11.45
CA SER A 66 -15.12 -1.82 10.77
C SER A 66 -14.99 -3.30 10.43
N HIS A 67 -15.36 -3.67 9.22
CA HIS A 67 -14.82 -4.89 8.63
C HIS A 67 -13.31 -4.72 8.69
N GLY A 68 -12.66 -5.38 9.65
CA GLY A 68 -11.22 -5.38 9.77
C GLY A 68 -10.67 -5.86 8.45
N GLN A 69 -10.18 -4.91 7.65
CA GLN A 69 -9.65 -5.19 6.32
C GLN A 69 -8.48 -6.17 6.52
N GLU A 70 -8.67 -7.40 6.05
CA GLU A 70 -7.68 -8.47 6.21
C GLU A 70 -6.39 -8.03 5.52
N THR A 71 -5.34 -7.85 6.32
CA THR A 71 -4.01 -7.52 5.80
C THR A 71 -3.29 -8.80 5.39
N LYS A 72 -2.81 -8.84 4.15
CA LYS A 72 -2.07 -9.97 3.56
C LYS A 72 -0.68 -9.52 3.17
N THR A 73 0.28 -10.43 3.03
CA THR A 73 1.60 -10.09 2.49
C THR A 73 1.72 -10.60 1.06
N GLY A 74 2.10 -9.72 0.14
CA GLY A 74 2.30 -10.02 -1.28
C GLY A 74 3.75 -9.80 -1.71
N VAL A 75 4.08 -10.24 -2.92
CA VAL A 75 5.33 -9.95 -3.62
C VAL A 75 5.05 -8.87 -4.66
N VAL A 76 5.77 -7.76 -4.57
CA VAL A 76 5.63 -6.60 -5.45
C VAL A 76 6.96 -6.35 -6.17
N THR A 77 6.94 -6.54 -7.49
CA THR A 77 8.00 -6.09 -8.41
C THR A 77 7.63 -4.72 -9.00
N ALA A 78 8.46 -4.16 -9.86
CA ALA A 78 8.11 -2.95 -10.59
C ALA A 78 8.54 -3.04 -12.06
N TYR A 79 7.82 -2.29 -12.91
CA TYR A 79 8.09 -2.15 -14.34
C TYR A 79 7.80 -0.71 -14.79
N SER A 80 8.37 -0.32 -15.92
CA SER A 80 8.06 0.96 -16.57
C SER A 80 8.16 0.80 -18.08
N CYS A 81 7.46 1.69 -18.80
CA CYS A 81 7.61 1.86 -20.23
C CYS A 81 8.68 2.89 -20.60
N ASP A 82 9.08 3.76 -19.68
CA ASP A 82 10.02 4.83 -19.95
C ASP A 82 11.47 4.39 -19.73
N GLY A 83 12.35 4.76 -20.65
CA GLY A 83 13.76 4.35 -20.63
C GLY A 83 14.04 2.95 -21.18
N LEU A 84 13.08 2.30 -21.85
CA LEU A 84 13.31 1.04 -22.58
C LEU A 84 14.09 1.31 -23.88
N THR A 85 15.13 0.54 -24.16
CA THR A 85 16.06 0.83 -25.28
C THR A 85 16.11 -0.25 -26.34
N THR A 86 15.74 -1.49 -25.99
CA THR A 86 15.79 -2.63 -26.92
C THR A 86 14.39 -3.12 -27.27
N PRO A 87 14.17 -3.66 -28.49
CA PRO A 87 12.88 -4.28 -28.85
C PRO A 87 12.45 -5.38 -27.90
N GLU A 88 13.42 -6.14 -27.34
CA GLU A 88 13.16 -7.21 -26.38
C GLU A 88 12.65 -6.65 -25.04
N GLU A 89 13.24 -5.57 -24.53
CA GLU A 89 12.76 -4.87 -23.34
C GLU A 89 11.36 -4.29 -23.55
N ILE A 90 11.11 -3.71 -24.72
CA ILE A 90 9.79 -3.19 -25.10
C ILE A 90 8.77 -4.32 -25.16
N LEU A 91 9.08 -5.42 -25.83
CA LEU A 91 8.18 -6.58 -25.93
C LEU A 91 7.91 -7.23 -24.57
N MET A 92 8.85 -7.13 -23.62
CA MET A 92 8.69 -7.71 -22.29
C MET A 92 7.84 -6.84 -21.37
N ASN A 93 8.07 -5.52 -21.35
CA ASN A 93 7.46 -4.62 -20.37
C ASN A 93 6.26 -3.85 -20.94
N CYS A 94 6.36 -3.35 -22.17
CA CYS A 94 5.36 -2.47 -22.76
C CYS A 94 5.20 -2.68 -24.28
N PRO A 95 4.65 -3.83 -24.73
CA PRO A 95 4.46 -4.13 -26.16
C PRO A 95 3.65 -3.07 -26.92
N SER A 96 2.76 -2.35 -26.21
CA SER A 96 1.90 -1.33 -26.81
C SER A 96 2.69 -0.16 -27.41
N LEU A 97 3.96 0.06 -26.99
CA LEU A 97 4.83 1.08 -27.58
C LEU A 97 5.08 0.85 -29.07
N PHE A 98 5.02 -0.41 -29.54
CA PHE A 98 5.08 -0.69 -30.99
C PHE A 98 3.86 -0.18 -31.76
N SER A 99 2.76 0.12 -31.06
CA SER A 99 1.51 0.61 -31.62
C SER A 99 1.21 2.08 -31.28
N GLY A 100 2.13 2.77 -30.59
CA GLY A 100 1.99 4.15 -30.16
C GLY A 100 2.34 4.32 -28.69
N GLU A 101 1.33 4.52 -27.85
CA GLU A 101 1.49 4.88 -26.44
C GLU A 101 1.41 3.67 -25.49
N PRO A 102 1.94 3.79 -24.26
CA PRO A 102 1.71 2.82 -23.18
C PRO A 102 0.22 2.55 -22.95
N LYS A 103 -0.16 1.27 -22.96
CA LYS A 103 -1.53 0.82 -22.68
C LYS A 103 -1.49 -0.43 -21.81
N THR A 104 -2.30 -0.41 -20.77
CA THR A 104 -2.54 -1.55 -19.89
C THR A 104 -3.49 -2.56 -20.55
N ALA A 105 -3.62 -3.75 -19.97
CA ALA A 105 -4.54 -4.77 -20.44
C ALA A 105 -6.02 -4.33 -20.51
N ASP A 106 -6.47 -3.37 -19.66
CA ASP A 106 -7.82 -2.81 -19.74
C ASP A 106 -7.96 -1.63 -20.75
N GLY A 107 -6.87 -1.28 -21.42
CA GLY A 107 -6.81 -0.28 -22.48
C GLY A 107 -6.56 1.15 -22.00
N THR A 108 -6.36 1.37 -20.70
CA THR A 108 -6.04 2.68 -20.11
C THR A 108 -4.54 2.99 -20.22
N ALA A 109 -4.18 4.27 -20.12
CA ALA A 109 -2.77 4.66 -19.96
C ALA A 109 -2.31 4.34 -18.52
N PRO A 110 -1.14 3.71 -18.34
CA PRO A 110 -0.60 3.44 -17.02
C PRO A 110 -0.12 4.72 -16.33
N GLU A 111 -0.36 4.82 -15.02
CA GLU A 111 0.05 5.97 -14.19
C GLU A 111 1.02 5.51 -13.08
N PRO A 112 2.21 6.14 -12.95
CA PRO A 112 3.18 5.75 -11.93
C PRO A 112 2.58 5.78 -10.53
N TYR A 113 2.84 4.73 -9.73
CA TYR A 113 2.32 4.59 -8.36
C TYR A 113 0.78 4.56 -8.25
N LYS A 114 0.07 4.34 -9.36
CA LYS A 114 -1.39 4.19 -9.41
C LYS A 114 -1.81 2.93 -10.16
N THR A 115 -1.02 2.49 -11.11
CA THR A 115 -1.25 1.28 -11.90
C THR A 115 -0.42 0.12 -11.38
N ILE A 116 -1.04 -1.07 -11.31
CA ILE A 116 -0.32 -2.34 -11.13
C ILE A 116 -0.75 -3.34 -12.21
N ALA A 117 0.18 -4.21 -12.59
CA ALA A 117 -0.14 -5.49 -13.19
C ALA A 117 -0.44 -6.51 -12.09
N CYS A 118 -1.47 -7.32 -12.30
CA CYS A 118 -1.86 -8.36 -11.34
C CYS A 118 -2.35 -9.63 -12.03
N ASP A 119 -2.69 -10.65 -11.24
CA ASP A 119 -3.42 -11.81 -11.75
C ASP A 119 -4.76 -11.37 -12.38
N PRO A 120 -5.17 -11.90 -13.56
CA PRO A 120 -6.43 -11.51 -14.21
C PRO A 120 -7.67 -11.62 -13.31
N ALA A 121 -7.69 -12.50 -12.31
CA ALA A 121 -8.79 -12.61 -11.35
C ALA A 121 -8.94 -11.38 -10.43
N ASN A 122 -7.92 -10.52 -10.37
CA ASN A 122 -7.89 -9.28 -9.61
C ASN A 122 -8.10 -8.04 -10.50
N MET A 123 -8.35 -8.20 -11.80
CA MET A 123 -8.52 -7.09 -12.74
C MET A 123 -9.63 -6.13 -12.29
N GLY A 124 -9.33 -4.84 -12.24
CA GLY A 124 -10.24 -3.77 -11.85
C GLY A 124 -10.39 -3.56 -10.33
N ARG A 125 -9.75 -4.38 -9.49
CA ARG A 125 -9.68 -4.19 -8.04
C ARG A 125 -8.67 -3.12 -7.67
N THR A 126 -8.92 -2.48 -6.53
CA THR A 126 -8.04 -1.51 -5.90
C THR A 126 -7.46 -2.09 -4.62
N PHE A 127 -6.16 -1.93 -4.44
CA PHE A 127 -5.41 -2.38 -3.28
C PHE A 127 -4.73 -1.20 -2.62
N ASP A 128 -4.66 -1.23 -1.30
CA ASP A 128 -3.74 -0.38 -0.55
C ASP A 128 -2.47 -1.20 -0.27
N LEU A 129 -1.33 -0.71 -0.74
CA LEU A 129 -0.02 -1.33 -0.56
C LEU A 129 0.77 -0.52 0.46
N GLU A 130 1.24 -1.17 1.54
CA GLU A 130 2.00 -0.50 2.59
C GLU A 130 3.25 0.20 2.02
N GLY A 131 3.37 1.51 2.28
CA GLY A 131 4.48 2.35 1.81
C GLY A 131 4.38 2.79 0.34
N VAL A 132 3.34 2.40 -0.39
CA VAL A 132 3.06 2.82 -1.78
C VAL A 132 1.75 3.61 -1.85
N GLY A 133 0.73 3.15 -1.14
CA GLY A 133 -0.63 3.69 -1.16
C GLY A 133 -1.56 2.94 -2.11
N GLN A 134 -2.64 3.62 -2.50
CA GLN A 134 -3.71 3.02 -3.31
C GLN A 134 -3.30 2.87 -4.77
N VAL A 135 -3.43 1.65 -5.27
CA VAL A 135 -3.16 1.26 -6.65
C VAL A 135 -4.32 0.44 -7.21
N ARG A 136 -4.54 0.55 -8.51
CA ARG A 136 -5.57 -0.18 -9.22
C ARG A 136 -4.95 -1.18 -10.18
N CYS A 137 -5.46 -2.40 -10.15
CA CYS A 137 -5.10 -3.36 -11.17
C CYS A 137 -5.83 -3.06 -12.47
N THR A 138 -5.09 -2.55 -13.44
CA THR A 138 -5.56 -2.29 -14.80
C THR A 138 -4.76 -3.07 -15.85
N ASP A 139 -3.67 -3.72 -15.43
CA ASP A 139 -2.77 -4.45 -16.30
C ASP A 139 -2.58 -5.93 -15.89
N THR A 140 -1.99 -6.73 -16.76
CA THR A 140 -1.65 -8.14 -16.49
C THR A 140 -0.31 -8.51 -17.07
N GLY A 141 0.39 -9.44 -16.41
CA GLY A 141 1.64 -10.02 -16.90
C GLY A 141 1.58 -11.53 -17.02
N GLY A 142 2.34 -12.10 -17.97
CA GLY A 142 2.46 -13.55 -18.14
C GLY A 142 3.04 -14.25 -16.89
N ALA A 143 3.96 -13.59 -16.18
CA ALA A 143 4.59 -14.09 -14.95
C ALA A 143 3.88 -13.64 -13.66
N ILE A 144 2.92 -12.72 -13.75
CA ILE A 144 2.21 -12.15 -12.60
C ILE A 144 0.95 -13.00 -12.36
N LYS A 145 1.08 -13.96 -11.44
CA LYS A 145 0.05 -14.97 -11.14
C LYS A 145 -0.15 -15.14 -9.63
N GLY A 146 -1.40 -15.38 -9.24
CA GLY A 146 -1.82 -15.55 -7.86
C GLY A 146 -2.24 -14.24 -7.17
N ALA A 147 -3.02 -14.39 -6.09
CA ALA A 147 -3.73 -13.26 -5.46
C ALA A 147 -2.84 -12.20 -4.79
N GLY A 148 -1.57 -12.51 -4.53
CA GLY A 148 -0.60 -11.64 -3.86
C GLY A 148 0.67 -11.41 -4.67
N ARG A 149 0.60 -11.48 -6.01
CA ARG A 149 1.70 -11.13 -6.91
C ARG A 149 1.31 -9.91 -7.72
N PHE A 150 2.11 -8.85 -7.60
CA PHE A 150 1.87 -7.56 -8.24
C PHE A 150 3.13 -7.06 -8.92
N ASP A 151 2.95 -6.29 -9.99
CA ASP A 151 4.02 -5.52 -10.64
C ASP A 151 3.60 -4.05 -10.66
N LEU A 152 4.35 -3.19 -9.98
CA LEU A 152 4.03 -1.77 -9.84
C LEU A 152 4.54 -0.99 -11.05
N TYR A 153 3.66 -0.22 -11.67
CA TYR A 153 4.09 0.72 -12.70
C TYR A 153 4.76 1.93 -12.04
N VAL A 154 6.01 2.21 -12.41
CA VAL A 154 6.84 3.31 -11.89
C VAL A 154 7.27 4.26 -13.00
N ALA A 155 7.96 5.36 -12.66
CA ALA A 155 8.23 6.42 -13.63
C ALA A 155 9.14 5.94 -14.75
N ASP A 156 10.25 5.28 -14.43
CA ASP A 156 11.25 4.85 -15.41
C ASP A 156 11.89 3.48 -15.06
N VAL A 157 12.63 2.94 -16.03
CA VAL A 157 13.33 1.65 -15.91
C VAL A 157 14.38 1.64 -14.80
N GLN A 158 15.03 2.78 -14.51
CA GLN A 158 16.04 2.82 -13.44
C GLN A 158 15.35 2.71 -12.07
N GLU A 159 14.24 3.40 -11.87
CA GLU A 159 13.41 3.28 -10.66
C GLU A 159 12.88 1.85 -10.49
N ALA A 160 12.45 1.18 -11.57
CA ALA A 160 12.02 -0.22 -11.51
C ALA A 160 13.15 -1.16 -11.05
N ARG A 161 14.38 -0.91 -11.52
CA ARG A 161 15.58 -1.66 -11.10
C ARG A 161 15.93 -1.41 -9.64
N ASP A 162 15.89 -0.16 -9.22
CA ASP A 162 16.18 0.25 -7.84
C ASP A 162 15.12 -0.26 -6.86
N TRP A 163 13.87 -0.39 -7.30
CA TRP A 163 12.78 -0.98 -6.53
C TRP A 163 13.04 -2.46 -6.20
N GLY A 164 13.47 -3.25 -7.17
CA GLY A 164 13.76 -4.67 -7.01
C GLY A 164 12.53 -5.52 -6.70
N VAL A 165 12.66 -6.49 -5.78
CA VAL A 165 11.55 -7.34 -5.33
C VAL A 165 11.26 -7.08 -3.87
N LYS A 166 10.03 -6.70 -3.53
CA LYS A 166 9.62 -6.41 -2.16
C LYS A 166 8.52 -7.35 -1.68
N ARG A 167 8.53 -7.65 -0.39
CA ARG A 167 7.40 -8.27 0.31
C ARG A 167 6.66 -7.19 1.07
N ILE A 168 5.44 -6.88 0.65
CA ILE A 168 4.68 -5.72 1.12
C ILE A 168 3.33 -6.20 1.65
N ASN A 169 2.88 -5.62 2.75
CA ASN A 169 1.53 -5.87 3.23
C ASN A 169 0.52 -5.11 2.38
N TYR A 170 -0.60 -5.75 2.07
CA TYR A 170 -1.65 -5.18 1.25
C TYR A 170 -3.03 -5.50 1.79
N GLN A 171 -3.96 -4.62 1.48
CA GLN A 171 -5.39 -4.78 1.74
C GLN A 171 -6.15 -4.59 0.44
N TRP A 172 -7.18 -5.41 0.21
CA TRP A 172 -8.13 -5.19 -0.87
C TRP A 172 -9.21 -4.23 -0.39
N ILE A 173 -9.23 -3.02 -0.94
CA ILE A 173 -10.08 -1.92 -0.47
C ILE A 173 -11.32 -1.68 -1.34
N GLY A 174 -11.52 -2.47 -2.39
CA GLY A 174 -12.70 -2.40 -3.27
C GLY A 174 -12.37 -2.50 -4.76
N GLY A 175 -13.28 -2.04 -5.61
CA GLY A 175 -13.19 -2.21 -7.05
C GLY A 175 -13.95 -3.46 -7.54
N LYS A 176 -13.78 -3.76 -8.83
CA LYS A 176 -14.68 -4.55 -9.67
C LYS A 176 -14.86 -6.02 -9.25
#